data_AF-A0A3D1R377-F1
#
_entry.id   AF-A0A3D1R377-F1
#
_cell.length_a   1.000
_cell.length_b   1.000
_cell.length_c   1.000
_cell.angle_alpha   90.00
_cell.angle_beta   90.00
_cell.angle_gamma   90.00
#
_symmetry.space_group_name_H-M   'P 1'
#
loop_
_entity.id
_entity.type
_entity.pdbx_description
1 polymer ?
#
loop_
_entity_poly.entity_id
_entity_poly.type
_entity_poly.pdbx_seq_one_letter_code
_entity_poly.pdbx_strand_id
1 'polypeptide(L)' 'LAGHTHGGQIRLPRLTEQIARRIGVKYLAGFFQLDETLLYVNRGLGAAVPVRLAAPMEIAFFTLRPAG' A
#
# COMPACT_ATOMS: atom_id res chain seq x y z
N LEU A 1 11.75 1.81 -1.76
CA LEU A 1 10.65 1.90 -0.76
C LEU A 1 9.81 3.11 -1.12
N ALA A 2 8.51 2.96 -1.41
CA ALA A 2 7.67 4.10 -1.78
C ALA A 2 6.42 4.16 -0.91
N GLY A 3 6.19 5.30 -0.26
CA GLY A 3 4.93 5.62 0.41
C GLY A 3 4.25 6.71 -0.41
N HIS A 4 3.05 6.45 -0.91
CA HIS A 4 2.32 7.47 -1.65
C HIS A 4 0.84 7.59 -1.27
N THR A 5 0.11 6.49 -1.16
CA THR A 5 -1.36 6.52 -0.98
C THR A 5 -1.86 5.97 0.36
N HIS A 6 -0.96 5.46 1.21
CA HIS A 6 -1.31 4.84 2.51
C HIS A 6 -2.39 3.74 2.41
N GLY A 7 -2.55 3.07 1.26
CA GLY A 7 -3.61 2.07 1.05
C GLY A 7 -5.04 2.62 1.02
N GLY A 8 -5.22 3.94 1.05
CA GLY A 8 -6.51 4.60 1.24
C GLY A 8 -7.03 4.51 2.67
N GLN A 9 -8.03 5.34 3.00
CA GLN A 9 -8.67 5.33 4.32
C GLN A 9 -9.78 4.26 4.44
N ILE A 10 -10.43 3.92 3.32
CA ILE A 10 -11.56 3.01 3.26
C ILE A 10 -11.26 1.92 2.23
N ARG A 11 -11.27 0.66 2.66
CA ARG A 11 -11.03 -0.49 1.79
C ARG A 11 -12.23 -1.43 1.76
N LEU A 12 -13.08 -1.26 0.76
CA LEU A 12 -14.15 -2.20 0.45
C LEU A 12 -13.63 -3.26 -0.53
N PRO A 13 -13.86 -4.55 -0.26
CA PRO A 13 -13.47 -5.63 -1.17
C PRO A 13 -13.98 -5.34 -2.59
N ARG A 14 -13.11 -5.50 -3.59
CA ARG A 14 -13.36 -5.25 -5.03
C ARG A 14 -13.61 -3.79 -5.41
N LEU A 15 -14.45 -3.05 -4.69
CA LEU A 15 -14.81 -1.67 -5.03
C LEU A 15 -13.63 -0.71 -4.94
N THR A 16 -12.89 -0.73 -3.83
CA THR A 16 -11.72 0.16 -3.66
C THR A 16 -10.66 -0.10 -4.73
N GLU A 17 -10.47 -1.36 -5.11
CA GLU A 17 -9.51 -1.75 -6.16
C GLU A 17 -9.98 -1.32 -7.55
N GLN A 18 -11.27 -1.44 -7.86
CA GLN A 18 -11.84 -0.95 -9.11
C GLN A 18 -11.73 0.57 -9.24
N ILE A 19 -12.08 1.31 -8.19
CA ILE A 19 -11.95 2.77 -8.16
C ILE A 19 -10.48 3.15 -8.34
N ALA A 20 -9.58 2.55 -7.56
CA ALA A 20 -8.15 2.80 -7.64
C ALA A 20 -7.61 2.61 -9.08
N ARG A 21 -7.99 1.51 -9.73
CA ARG A 21 -7.63 1.27 -11.15
C ARG A 21 -8.18 2.36 -12.07
N ARG A 22 -9.43 2.78 -11.87
CA ARG A 22 -10.10 3.80 -12.70
C ARG A 22 -9.46 5.18 -12.57
N ILE A 23 -8.91 5.51 -11.39
CA ILE A 23 -8.22 6.79 -11.14
C ILE A 23 -6.70 6.71 -11.33
N GLY A 24 -6.17 5.59 -11.85
CA GLY A 24 -4.74 5.43 -12.16
C GLY A 24 -3.85 5.08 -10.96
N VAL A 25 -4.42 4.71 -9.81
CA VAL A 25 -3.63 4.22 -8.66
C VAL A 25 -3.23 2.78 -8.93
N LYS A 26 -1.98 2.59 -9.35
CA LYS A 26 -1.41 1.30 -9.77
C LYS A 26 -0.96 0.42 -8.59
N TYR A 27 -0.53 1.02 -7.48
CA TYR A 27 0.03 0.33 -6.32
C TYR A 27 -0.67 0.79 -5.05
N LEU A 28 -1.55 -0.05 -4.51
CA LEU A 28 -2.40 0.32 -3.38
C LEU A 28 -1.70 0.11 -2.03
N ALA A 29 -1.27 -1.13 -1.76
CA ALA A 29 -0.56 -1.52 -0.54
C ALA A 29 0.10 -2.89 -0.74
N GLY A 30 1.18 -3.15 -0.02
CA GLY A 30 1.91 -4.42 -0.05
C GLY A 30 3.07 -4.44 -1.06
N PHE A 31 3.52 -5.65 -1.39
CA PHE A 31 4.64 -5.87 -2.29
C PHE A 31 4.21 -5.92 -3.77
N PHE A 32 5.04 -5.36 -4.63
CA PHE A 32 4.92 -5.38 -6.08
C PHE A 32 6.30 -5.60 -6.70
N GLN A 33 6.40 -6.55 -7.63
CA GLN A 33 7.61 -6.73 -8.42
C GLN A 33 7.58 -5.76 -9.61
N LEU A 34 8.61 -4.93 -9.75
CA LEU A 34 8.85 -4.05 -10.89
C LEU A 34 10.18 -4.45 -11.51
N ASP A 35 10.15 -5.28 -12.54
CA ASP A 35 11.36 -5.82 -13.18
C ASP A 35 12.31 -6.44 -12.14
N GLU A 36 13.51 -5.89 -11.97
CA GLU A 36 14.51 -6.35 -10.98
C GLU A 36 14.34 -5.70 -9.59
N THR A 37 13.36 -4.79 -9.44
CA THR A 37 13.13 -4.02 -8.21
C THR A 37 11.89 -4.50 -7.45
N LEU A 38 12.05 -4.73 -6.14
CA LEU A 38 10.93 -4.98 -5.24
C LEU A 38 10.40 -3.65 -4.67
N LEU A 39 9.15 -3.32 -5.00
CA LEU A 39 8.43 -2.18 -4.42
C LEU A 39 7.57 -2.66 -3.25
N TYR A 40 7.66 -1.96 -2.12
CA TYR A 40 6.71 -2.09 -1.02
C TYR A 40 5.99 -0.77 -0.79
N VAL A 41 4.65 -0.83 -0.76
CA VAL A 41 3.76 0.29 -0.44
C VAL A 41 3.15 0.08 0.94
N ASN A 42 3.60 0.88 1.91
CA ASN A 42 3.13 0.80 3.29
C ASN A 42 1.74 1.44 3.47
N ARG A 43 0.94 0.89 4.39
CA ARG A 43 -0.42 1.40 4.70
C ARG A 43 -0.44 2.62 5.63
N GLY A 44 0.72 3.05 6.12
CA GLY A 44 0.86 4.17 7.05
C GLY A 44 0.41 3.88 8.47
N LEU A 45 0.80 4.79 9.36
CA LEU A 45 0.42 4.81 10.78
C LEU A 45 -0.69 5.81 11.08
N GLY A 46 -0.90 6.80 10.20
CA GLY A 46 -1.85 7.88 10.41
C GLY A 46 -3.01 7.87 9.44
N ALA A 47 -3.96 8.76 9.70
CA ALA A 47 -5.00 9.14 8.77
C ALA A 47 -5.27 10.65 8.93
N ALA A 48 -5.42 11.37 7.82
CA ALA A 48 -5.74 12.81 7.84
C ALA A 48 -7.15 13.09 8.40
N VAL A 49 -8.03 12.08 8.34
CA VAL A 49 -9.37 12.07 8.95
C VAL A 49 -9.41 10.82 9.83
N PRO A 50 -9.99 10.85 11.05
CA PRO A 50 -9.98 9.73 12.00
C PRO A 50 -10.94 8.59 11.60
N VAL A 51 -10.98 8.24 10.31
CA VAL A 51 -11.80 7.17 9.76
C VAL A 51 -10.88 6.19 9.03
N ARG A 52 -10.86 4.95 9.51
CA ARG A 52 -10.24 3.82 8.83
C ARG A 52 -11.19 2.64 8.82
N LEU A 53 -11.61 2.22 7.63
CA LEU A 53 -12.50 1.06 7.47
C LEU A 53 -11.79 0.00 6.64
N ALA A 54 -11.54 -1.17 7.24
CA ALA A 54 -10.80 -2.29 6.63
C ALA A 54 -9.41 -1.90 6.05
N ALA A 55 -8.85 -0.80 6.55
CA ALA A 55 -7.53 -0.29 6.24
C ALA A 55 -6.71 -0.23 7.55
N PRO A 56 -6.15 -1.35 8.03
CA PRO A 56 -5.36 -1.36 9.26
C PRO A 56 -4.07 -0.54 9.10
N MET A 57 -3.61 0.05 10.21
CA MET A 57 -2.30 0.69 10.31
C MET A 57 -1.20 -0.36 10.22
N GLU A 58 -0.03 0.02 9.72
CA GLU A 58 1.04 -0.94 9.42
C GLU A 58 2.42 -0.39 9.76
N ILE A 59 3.13 -1.09 10.64
CA ILE A 59 4.58 -0.94 10.84
C ILE A 59 5.25 -2.11 10.13
N ALA A 60 6.10 -1.83 9.15
CA ALA A 60 6.81 -2.85 8.39
C ALA A 60 8.27 -2.94 8.83
N PHE A 61 8.75 -4.16 9.08
CA PHE A 61 10.15 -4.45 9.37
C PHE A 61 10.73 -5.28 8.24
N PHE A 62 11.84 -4.81 7.66
CA PHE A 62 12.54 -5.50 6.58
C PHE A 62 13.98 -5.78 6.98
N THR A 63 14.41 -7.01 6.75
CA THR A 63 15.82 -7.39 6.82
C THR A 63 16.29 -7.65 5.40
N LEU A 64 17.24 -6.82 4.93
CA LEU A 64 17.86 -7.02 3.63
C LEU A 64 18.99 -8.04 3.75
N ARG A 65 19.12 -8.90 2.74
CA ARG A 65 20.21 -9.87 2.62
C ARG A 65 20.94 -9.63 1.29
N PRO A 66 22.24 -9.94 1.21
CA PRO A 66 22.97 -9.91 -0.05
C PRO A 66 22.28 -10.82 -1.07
N ALA A 67 22.35 -10.45 -2.35
CA ALA A 67 22.12 -11.42 -3.42
C ALA A 67 23.21 -12.51 -3.31
N GLY A 68 22.79 -13.77 -3.38
CA GLY A 68 23.70 -14.92 -3.30
C GLY A 68 24.63 -15.02 -4.50
#